data_AF-A0A2P2L8D2-F1
#
_entry.id   AF-A0A2P2L8D2-F1
#
_cell.length_a   1.000
_cell.length_b   1.000
_cell.length_c   1.000
_cell.angle_alpha   90.00
_cell.angle_beta   90.00
_cell.angle_gamma   90.00
#
_symmetry.space_group_name_H-M   'P 1'
#
loop_
_entity.id
_entity.type
_entity.pdbx_description
1 polymer ?
#
loop_
_entity_poly.entity_id
_entity_poly.type
_entity_poly.pdbx_seq_one_letter_code
_entity_poly.pdbx_strand_id
1 'polypeptide(L)'
;MLLRYPKDSSLSKIWESILQGLQIYPTSAELFNSLVETSHTYTTPNKMRLMFDDYCQRKPSVIVWLFALSFEISKGGSEHRIHGLFERALVNERLCKSVVLWRMYIAYEVNITCNPSAARRIFFRAIHACPWSKKLWLDGFQKLKSILTAKELSDLLEVMRDKELNLRTDVYEILLQD
;
A
#
# COMPACT_ATOMS: atom_id res chain seq x y z
N MET A 1 20.45 -37.79 22.74
CA MET A 1 19.40 -36.84 23.17
C MET A 1 20.03 -35.45 23.26
N LEU A 2 19.88 -34.63 22.21
CA LEU A 2 20.49 -33.30 22.15
C LEU A 2 19.49 -32.24 22.63
N LEU A 3 19.92 -31.50 23.65
CA LEU A 3 19.23 -30.38 24.27
C LEU A 3 19.02 -29.22 23.27
N ARG A 4 17.81 -29.06 22.75
CA ARG A 4 17.30 -27.84 22.11
C ARG A 4 16.10 -27.32 22.92
N TYR A 5 16.29 -26.75 24.11
CA TYR A 5 15.15 -26.35 24.94
C TYR A 5 15.18 -25.03 25.77
N PRO A 6 16.19 -24.13 25.71
CA PRO A 6 16.06 -22.82 26.37
C PRO A 6 15.55 -21.67 25.48
N LYS A 7 15.89 -21.66 24.17
CA LYS A 7 15.60 -20.50 23.29
C LYS A 7 14.14 -20.41 22.84
N ASP A 8 13.43 -21.54 22.79
CA ASP A 8 12.04 -21.58 22.30
C ASP A 8 11.04 -20.97 23.31
N SER A 9 11.34 -21.07 24.61
CA SER A 9 10.45 -20.58 25.67
C SER A 9 10.48 -19.06 25.85
N SER A 10 11.61 -18.39 25.55
CA SER A 10 11.67 -16.93 25.67
C SER A 10 10.95 -16.24 24.51
N LEU A 11 11.07 -16.80 23.31
CA LEU A 11 10.49 -16.25 22.10
C LEU A 11 8.97 -16.46 22.03
N SER A 12 8.44 -17.56 22.58
CA SER A 12 6.98 -17.72 22.72
C SER A 12 6.37 -16.67 23.67
N LYS A 13 7.05 -16.32 24.75
CA LYS A 13 6.64 -15.23 25.66
C LYS A 13 6.70 -13.87 24.97
N ILE A 14 7.70 -13.62 24.13
CA ILE A 14 7.78 -12.41 23.32
C ILE A 14 6.61 -12.35 22.34
N TRP A 15 6.30 -13.45 21.65
CA TRP A 15 5.15 -13.55 20.75
C TRP A 15 3.84 -13.20 21.46
N GLU A 16 3.58 -13.79 22.63
CA GLU A 16 2.39 -13.49 23.44
C GLU A 16 2.34 -12.02 23.89
N SER A 17 3.48 -11.47 24.30
CA SER A 17 3.59 -10.07 24.72
C SER A 17 3.30 -9.10 23.56
N ILE A 18 3.77 -9.42 22.34
CA ILE A 18 3.47 -8.65 21.14
C ILE A 18 1.96 -8.69 20.85
N LEU A 19 1.32 -9.86 20.94
CA LEU A 19 -0.12 -9.97 20.71
C LEU A 19 -0.94 -9.18 21.73
N GLN A 20 -0.57 -9.25 23.01
CA GLN A 20 -1.20 -8.43 24.04
C GLN A 20 -0.96 -6.93 23.78
N GLY A 21 0.26 -6.55 23.40
CA GLY A 21 0.60 -5.19 23.01
C GLY A 21 -0.25 -4.69 21.85
N LEU A 22 -0.50 -5.51 20.82
CA LEU A 22 -1.34 -5.15 19.66
C LEU A 22 -2.83 -5.01 20.02
N GLN A 23 -3.31 -5.72 21.05
CA GLN A 23 -4.68 -5.51 21.54
C GLN A 23 -4.85 -4.11 22.15
N ILE A 24 -3.83 -3.64 22.88
CA ILE A 24 -3.82 -2.33 23.55
C ILE A 24 -3.49 -1.21 22.55
N TYR A 25 -2.49 -1.41 21.70
CA TYR A 25 -1.96 -0.46 20.73
C TYR A 25 -2.06 -1.00 19.29
N PRO A 26 -3.28 -1.06 18.72
CA PRO A 26 -3.58 -1.73 17.45
C PRO A 26 -3.02 -1.04 16.21
N THR A 27 -2.40 0.13 16.36
CA THR A 27 -1.82 0.91 15.26
C THR A 27 -0.31 1.11 15.43
N SER A 28 0.32 0.44 16.40
CA SER A 28 1.77 0.55 16.59
C SER A 28 2.52 -0.15 15.47
N ALA A 29 3.25 0.62 14.66
CA ALA A 29 4.06 0.07 13.57
C ALA A 29 5.23 -0.79 14.10
N GLU A 30 5.78 -0.44 15.26
CA GLU A 30 6.87 -1.19 15.91
C GLU A 30 6.42 -2.60 16.29
N LEU A 31 5.22 -2.72 16.88
CA LEU A 31 4.65 -4.02 17.24
C LEU A 31 4.37 -4.89 16.00
N PHE A 32 3.91 -4.29 14.91
CA PHE A 32 3.73 -5.01 13.64
C PHE A 32 5.05 -5.42 12.99
N ASN A 33 6.09 -4.58 13.04
CA ASN A 33 7.43 -4.95 12.59
C ASN A 33 7.94 -6.18 13.37
N SER A 34 7.89 -6.11 14.71
CA SER A 34 8.30 -7.24 15.56
C SER A 34 7.45 -8.49 15.31
N LEU A 35 6.15 -8.33 15.06
CA LEU A 35 5.25 -9.44 14.69
C LEU A 35 5.70 -10.11 13.38
N VAL A 36 6.01 -9.33 12.34
CA VAL A 36 6.46 -9.86 11.05
C VAL A 36 7.83 -10.51 11.19
N GLU A 37 8.77 -9.92 11.91
CA GLU A 37 10.11 -10.49 12.12
C GLU A 37 10.05 -11.83 12.85
N THR A 38 9.28 -11.89 13.95
CA THR A 38 9.08 -13.11 14.74
C THR A 38 8.18 -14.14 14.04
N SER A 39 7.40 -13.72 13.03
CA SER A 39 6.53 -14.62 12.25
C SER A 39 7.30 -15.72 11.53
N HIS A 40 8.51 -15.42 11.07
CA HIS A 40 9.32 -16.31 10.26
C HIS A 40 9.71 -17.60 11.00
N THR A 41 9.76 -17.54 12.33
CA THR A 41 10.17 -18.66 13.18
C THR A 41 8.97 -19.35 13.85
N TYR A 42 7.90 -18.62 14.20
CA TYR A 42 6.83 -19.16 15.05
C TYR A 42 5.53 -19.55 14.37
N THR A 43 5.30 -19.13 13.13
CA THR A 43 3.96 -19.21 12.58
C THR A 43 3.95 -19.53 11.09
N THR A 44 2.95 -20.31 10.68
CA THR A 44 2.72 -20.61 9.27
C THR A 44 2.17 -19.38 8.55
N PRO A 45 2.49 -19.19 7.25
CA PRO A 45 1.97 -18.05 6.48
C PRO A 45 0.45 -17.92 6.54
N ASN A 46 -0.28 -19.04 6.58
CA ASN A 46 -1.74 -19.03 6.67
C ASN A 46 -2.26 -18.46 7.99
N LYS A 47 -1.63 -18.81 9.13
CA LYS A 47 -2.03 -18.26 10.42
C LYS A 47 -1.72 -16.76 10.50
N MET A 48 -0.62 -16.29 9.90
CA MET A 48 -0.37 -14.84 9.75
C MET A 48 -1.45 -14.15 8.93
N ARG A 49 -1.83 -14.72 7.78
CA ARG A 49 -2.89 -14.15 6.93
C ARG A 49 -4.20 -14.01 7.70
N LEU A 50 -4.60 -15.05 8.44
CA LEU A 50 -5.82 -15.01 9.26
C LEU A 50 -5.75 -13.93 10.34
N MET A 51 -4.59 -13.76 10.99
CA MET A 51 -4.41 -12.70 11.97
C MET A 51 -4.49 -11.30 11.35
N PHE A 52 -3.82 -11.08 10.22
CA PHE A 52 -3.91 -9.80 9.51
C PHE A 52 -5.35 -9.52 9.04
N ASP A 53 -6.05 -10.53 8.53
CA ASP A 53 -7.45 -10.40 8.13
C ASP A 53 -8.35 -10.00 9.31
N ASP A 54 -8.15 -10.59 10.49
CA ASP A 54 -8.88 -10.22 11.72
C ASP A 54 -8.58 -8.78 12.16
N TYR A 55 -7.30 -8.38 12.20
CA TYR A 55 -6.92 -7.00 12.54
C TYR A 55 -7.49 -5.97 11.54
N CYS A 56 -7.42 -6.27 10.23
CA CYS A 56 -7.98 -5.44 9.17
C CYS A 56 -9.51 -5.25 9.32
N GLN A 57 -10.22 -6.27 9.83
CA GLN A 57 -11.66 -6.19 10.04
C GLN A 57 -12.04 -5.46 11.34
N ARG A 58 -11.37 -5.78 12.46
CA ARG A 58 -11.73 -5.23 13.78
C ARG A 58 -11.36 -3.77 13.93
N LYS A 59 -10.16 -3.38 13.49
CA LYS A 59 -9.61 -2.03 13.66
C LYS A 59 -8.87 -1.60 12.38
N PRO A 60 -9.59 -1.35 11.28
CA PRO A 60 -8.98 -0.98 10.01
C PRO A 60 -8.17 0.30 10.15
N SER A 61 -6.88 0.22 9.81
CA SER A 61 -6.00 1.38 9.75
C SER A 61 -5.05 1.23 8.57
N VAL A 62 -4.57 2.36 8.04
CA VAL A 62 -3.59 2.34 6.93
C VAL A 62 -2.38 1.47 7.30
N ILE A 63 -1.88 1.58 8.54
CA ILE A 63 -0.72 0.82 9.02
C ILE A 63 -0.98 -0.69 8.93
N VAL A 64 -2.10 -1.18 9.47
CA VAL A 64 -2.43 -2.62 9.45
C VAL A 64 -2.49 -3.15 8.01
N TRP A 65 -3.14 -2.40 7.10
CA TRP A 65 -3.22 -2.78 5.69
C TRP A 65 -1.86 -2.77 4.99
N LEU A 66 -1.01 -1.78 5.28
CA LEU A 66 0.35 -1.72 4.74
C LEU A 66 1.17 -2.93 5.16
N PHE A 67 1.08 -3.35 6.42
CA PHE A 67 1.76 -4.53 6.92
C PHE A 67 1.22 -5.82 6.31
N ALA A 68 -0.11 -5.96 6.19
CA ALA A 68 -0.73 -7.11 5.54
C ALA A 68 -0.31 -7.23 4.06
N LEU A 69 -0.29 -6.11 3.33
CA LEU A 69 0.15 -6.06 1.94
C LEU A 69 1.65 -6.36 1.79
N SER A 70 2.49 -5.76 2.63
CA SER A 70 3.94 -6.01 2.64
C SER A 70 4.25 -7.48 2.92
N PHE A 71 3.56 -8.07 3.90
CA PHE A 71 3.66 -9.49 4.20
C PHE A 71 3.25 -10.35 3.00
N GLU A 72 2.10 -10.08 2.38
CA GLU A 72 1.62 -10.91 1.27
C GLU A 72 2.52 -10.78 0.03
N ILE A 73 2.99 -9.57 -0.31
CA ILE A 73 3.93 -9.33 -1.40
C ILE A 73 5.26 -10.03 -1.14
N SER A 74 5.84 -9.90 0.06
CA SER A 74 7.13 -10.53 0.39
C SER A 74 7.08 -12.06 0.39
N LYS A 75 5.92 -12.65 0.67
CA LYS A 75 5.72 -14.11 0.63
C LYS A 75 5.35 -14.65 -0.75
N GLY A 76 5.27 -13.79 -1.78
CA GLY A 76 4.85 -14.19 -3.11
C GLY A 76 3.40 -14.65 -3.17
N GLY A 77 2.51 -13.96 -2.44
CA GLY A 77 1.08 -14.21 -2.51
C GLY A 77 0.53 -14.05 -3.93
N SER A 78 -0.59 -14.71 -4.22
CA SER A 78 -1.21 -14.61 -5.54
C SER A 78 -1.70 -13.19 -5.82
N GLU A 79 -1.69 -12.78 -7.08
CA GLU A 79 -2.22 -11.47 -7.51
C GLU A 79 -3.66 -11.28 -7.04
N HIS A 80 -4.50 -12.32 -7.13
CA HIS A 80 -5.88 -12.28 -6.66
C HIS A 80 -6.00 -11.92 -5.17
N ARG A 81 -5.11 -12.48 -4.32
CA ARG A 81 -5.11 -12.19 -2.89
C ARG A 81 -4.66 -10.75 -2.63
N ILE A 82 -3.62 -10.29 -3.31
CA ILE A 82 -3.06 -8.94 -3.13
C ILE A 82 -4.06 -7.88 -3.63
N HIS A 83 -4.68 -8.08 -4.80
CA HIS A 83 -5.78 -7.24 -5.28
C HIS A 83 -6.96 -7.25 -4.30
N GLY A 84 -7.34 -8.42 -3.80
CA GLY A 84 -8.40 -8.53 -2.78
C GLY A 84 -8.09 -7.73 -1.51
N LEU A 85 -6.83 -7.67 -1.08
CA LEU A 85 -6.42 -6.83 0.05
C LEU A 85 -6.53 -5.34 -0.28
N PHE A 86 -6.02 -4.89 -1.43
CA PHE A 86 -6.14 -3.50 -1.85
C PHE A 86 -7.60 -3.06 -1.97
N GLU A 87 -8.43 -3.82 -2.69
CA GLU A 87 -9.84 -3.48 -2.89
C GLU A 87 -10.60 -3.45 -1.55
N ARG A 88 -10.37 -4.43 -0.66
CA ARG A 88 -10.97 -4.41 0.68
C ARG A 88 -10.53 -3.20 1.51
N ALA A 89 -9.27 -2.79 1.42
CA ALA A 89 -8.80 -1.59 2.10
C ALA A 89 -9.50 -0.33 1.57
N LEU A 90 -9.66 -0.24 0.25
CA LEU A 90 -10.21 0.92 -0.46
C LEU A 90 -11.73 1.02 -0.43
N VAL A 91 -12.46 -0.05 -0.06
CA VAL A 91 -13.90 0.01 0.22
C VAL A 91 -14.20 0.88 1.46
N ASN A 92 -13.27 0.98 2.41
CA ASN A 92 -13.45 1.80 3.60
C ASN A 92 -13.31 3.30 3.28
N GLU A 93 -14.34 4.10 3.56
CA GLU A 93 -14.40 5.55 3.25
C GLU A 93 -13.25 6.38 3.82
N ARG A 94 -12.68 5.96 4.95
CA ARG A 94 -11.54 6.67 5.56
C ARG A 94 -10.23 6.29 4.88
N LEU A 95 -10.08 5.01 4.54
CA LEU A 95 -8.84 4.48 3.95
C LEU A 95 -8.75 4.77 2.46
N CYS A 96 -9.88 4.91 1.75
CA CYS A 96 -9.89 5.31 0.35
C CYS A 96 -9.33 6.73 0.13
N LYS A 97 -9.25 7.55 1.18
CA LYS A 97 -8.59 8.87 1.14
C LYS A 97 -7.08 8.80 1.42
N SER A 98 -6.55 7.60 1.68
CA SER A 98 -5.12 7.39 1.90
C SER A 98 -4.36 7.39 0.58
N VAL A 99 -3.66 8.50 0.33
CA VAL A 99 -2.75 8.64 -0.81
C VAL A 99 -1.71 7.52 -0.84
N VAL A 100 -1.21 7.08 0.32
CA VAL A 100 -0.17 6.05 0.40
C VAL A 100 -0.67 4.71 -0.13
N LEU A 101 -1.90 4.30 0.21
CA LEU A 101 -2.49 3.04 -0.27
C LEU A 101 -2.64 3.05 -1.79
N TRP A 102 -3.16 4.14 -2.36
CA TRP A 102 -3.27 4.28 -3.82
C TRP A 102 -1.91 4.26 -4.52
N ARG A 103 -0.92 5.00 -4.00
CA ARG A 103 0.42 5.04 -4.59
C ARG A 103 1.09 3.66 -4.56
N MET A 104 0.88 2.90 -3.48
CA MET A 104 1.35 1.51 -3.41
C MET A 104 0.62 0.61 -4.38
N TYR A 105 -0.70 0.77 -4.55
CA TYR A 105 -1.45 -0.06 -5.50
C TYR A 105 -0.99 0.20 -6.95
N ILE A 106 -0.86 1.47 -7.34
CA ILE A 106 -0.32 1.84 -8.66
C ILE A 106 1.11 1.29 -8.83
N ALA A 107 1.96 1.42 -7.81
CA ALA A 107 3.33 0.90 -7.88
C ALA A 107 3.37 -0.63 -8.01
N TYR A 108 2.48 -1.35 -7.33
CA TYR A 108 2.35 -2.81 -7.45
C TYR A 108 1.99 -3.20 -8.89
N GLU A 109 1.01 -2.52 -9.48
CA GLU A 109 0.55 -2.82 -10.83
C GLU A 109 1.64 -2.54 -11.88
N VAL A 110 2.33 -1.39 -11.76
CA VAL A 110 3.39 -1.00 -12.70
C VAL A 110 4.64 -1.86 -12.55
N ASN A 111 5.10 -2.11 -11.31
CA ASN A 111 6.43 -2.68 -11.07
C ASN A 111 6.43 -4.19 -10.83
N ILE A 112 5.33 -4.77 -10.33
CA ILE A 112 5.28 -6.19 -9.94
C ILE A 112 4.45 -6.98 -10.95
N THR A 113 3.20 -6.58 -11.19
CA THR A 113 2.35 -7.28 -12.17
C THR A 113 2.66 -6.90 -13.62
N CYS A 114 3.37 -5.78 -13.82
CA CYS A 114 3.64 -5.19 -15.13
C CYS A 114 2.37 -4.99 -15.97
N ASN A 115 1.26 -4.59 -15.32
CA ASN A 115 -0.03 -4.37 -15.97
C ASN A 115 -0.33 -2.87 -16.13
N PRO A 116 0.11 -2.24 -17.23
CA PRO A 116 -0.08 -0.80 -17.46
C PRO A 116 -1.56 -0.40 -17.53
N SER A 117 -2.42 -1.28 -18.06
CA SER A 117 -3.85 -1.03 -18.20
C SER A 117 -4.56 -1.00 -16.85
N ALA A 118 -4.20 -1.91 -15.94
CA ALA A 118 -4.73 -1.91 -14.58
C ALA A 118 -4.21 -0.71 -13.79
N ALA A 119 -2.90 -0.41 -13.85
CA ALA A 119 -2.30 0.76 -13.24
C ALA A 119 -3.00 2.07 -13.67
N ARG A 120 -3.31 2.20 -14.97
CA ARG A 120 -4.07 3.32 -15.52
C ARG A 120 -5.45 3.43 -14.86
N ARG A 121 -6.24 2.35 -14.82
CA ARG A 121 -7.58 2.36 -14.19
C ARG A 121 -7.51 2.76 -12.71
N ILE A 122 -6.52 2.24 -11.98
CA ILE A 122 -6.33 2.52 -10.55
C ILE A 122 -5.90 3.97 -10.34
N PHE A 123 -5.04 4.52 -11.19
CA PHE A 123 -4.66 5.93 -11.13
C PHE A 123 -5.85 6.87 -11.27
N PHE A 124 -6.73 6.64 -12.26
CA PHE A 124 -7.94 7.46 -12.42
C PHE A 124 -8.85 7.36 -11.19
N ARG A 125 -9.04 6.16 -10.62
CA ARG A 125 -9.78 6.00 -9.35
C ARG A 125 -9.12 6.78 -8.21
N ALA A 126 -7.79 6.73 -8.13
CA ALA A 126 -7.02 7.36 -7.07
C ALA A 126 -7.14 8.90 -7.08
N ILE A 127 -7.05 9.54 -8.25
CA ILE A 127 -7.19 11.01 -8.35
C ILE A 127 -8.60 11.49 -8.05
N HIS A 128 -9.62 10.66 -8.32
CA HIS A 128 -10.99 10.95 -7.89
C HIS A 128 -11.17 10.83 -6.37
N ALA A 129 -10.52 9.85 -5.73
CA ALA A 129 -10.59 9.65 -4.29
C ALA A 129 -9.74 10.68 -3.50
N CYS A 130 -8.61 11.10 -4.07
CA CYS A 130 -7.62 11.98 -3.44
C CYS A 130 -7.24 13.18 -4.34
N PRO A 131 -8.19 14.04 -4.73
CA PRO A 131 -7.95 15.11 -5.69
C PRO A 131 -6.92 16.15 -5.22
N TRP A 132 -6.78 16.36 -3.91
CA TRP A 132 -5.86 17.33 -3.32
C TRP A 132 -4.37 16.91 -3.36
N SER A 133 -4.08 15.66 -3.69
CA SER A 133 -2.71 15.15 -3.56
C SER A 133 -1.87 15.42 -4.80
N LYS A 134 -1.19 16.57 -4.86
CA LYS A 134 -0.25 16.89 -5.95
C LYS A 134 0.75 15.77 -6.23
N LYS A 135 1.23 15.08 -5.19
CA LYS A 135 2.17 13.97 -5.35
C LYS A 135 1.56 12.79 -6.10
N LEU A 136 0.28 12.47 -5.87
CA LEU A 136 -0.42 11.41 -6.58
C LEU A 136 -0.57 11.73 -8.07
N TRP A 137 -0.95 12.97 -8.41
CA TRP A 137 -1.01 13.43 -9.79
C TRP A 137 0.34 13.30 -10.50
N LEU A 138 1.41 13.81 -9.88
CA LEU A 138 2.77 13.71 -10.41
C LEU A 138 3.25 12.27 -10.59
N ASP A 139 2.91 11.37 -9.67
CA ASP A 139 3.20 9.95 -9.81
C ASP A 139 2.52 9.36 -11.07
N GLY A 140 1.30 9.80 -11.41
CA GLY A 140 0.64 9.40 -12.65
C GLY A 140 1.38 9.88 -13.90
N PHE A 141 1.72 11.17 -13.95
CA PHE A 141 2.49 11.74 -15.06
C PHE A 141 3.84 11.06 -15.25
N GLN A 142 4.52 10.66 -14.18
CA GLN A 142 5.82 10.00 -14.26
C GLN A 142 5.71 8.51 -14.59
N LYS A 143 4.85 7.78 -13.89
CA LYS A 143 4.77 6.32 -13.99
C LYS A 143 3.93 5.83 -15.18
N LEU A 144 2.99 6.66 -15.65
CA LEU A 144 2.07 6.29 -16.72
C LEU A 144 2.33 7.05 -18.03
N LYS A 145 3.45 7.79 -18.13
CA LYS A 145 3.81 8.56 -19.35
C LYS A 145 3.82 7.72 -20.62
N SER A 146 4.29 6.47 -20.53
CA SER A 146 4.37 5.55 -21.67
C SER A 146 3.02 4.94 -22.08
N ILE A 147 2.00 5.10 -21.24
CA ILE A 147 0.69 4.43 -21.37
C ILE A 147 -0.40 5.46 -21.75
N LEU A 148 -0.28 6.67 -21.22
CA LEU A 148 -1.21 7.76 -21.49
C LEU A 148 -0.81 8.51 -22.77
N THR A 149 -1.81 8.84 -23.57
CA THR A 149 -1.60 9.66 -24.77
C THR A 149 -1.30 11.11 -24.40
N ALA A 150 -0.66 11.86 -25.31
CA ALA A 150 -0.40 13.28 -25.12
C ALA A 150 -1.69 14.08 -24.83
N LYS A 151 -2.80 13.70 -25.47
CA LYS A 151 -4.11 14.29 -25.23
C LYS A 151 -4.59 14.04 -23.80
N GLU A 152 -4.57 12.79 -23.34
CA GLU A 152 -4.97 12.44 -21.97
C GLU A 152 -4.10 13.14 -20.90
N LEU A 153 -2.81 13.31 -21.17
CA LEU A 153 -1.92 14.06 -20.28
C LEU A 153 -2.28 15.55 -20.25
N SER A 154 -2.62 16.13 -21.41
CA SER A 154 -3.11 17.51 -21.51
C SER A 154 -4.41 17.69 -20.73
N ASP A 155 -5.40 16.83 -20.97
CA ASP A 155 -6.69 16.86 -20.28
C ASP A 155 -6.50 16.70 -18.76
N LEU A 156 -5.60 15.81 -18.33
CA LEU A 156 -5.26 15.65 -16.91
C LEU A 156 -4.61 16.89 -16.30
N LEU A 157 -3.78 17.63 -17.05
CA LEU A 157 -3.18 18.89 -16.58
C LEU A 157 -4.24 19.98 -16.41
N GLU A 158 -5.23 20.06 -17.31
CA GLU A 158 -6.36 20.97 -17.16
C GLU A 158 -7.17 20.64 -15.91
N VAL A 159 -7.56 19.38 -15.72
CA VAL A 159 -8.29 18.95 -14.52
C VAL A 159 -7.47 19.21 -13.25
N MET A 160 -6.16 18.97 -13.28
CA MET A 160 -5.27 19.26 -12.15
C MET A 160 -5.27 20.76 -11.81
N ARG A 161 -5.27 21.62 -12.83
CA ARG A 161 -5.35 23.09 -12.68
C ARG A 161 -6.70 23.53 -12.10
N ASP A 162 -7.80 22.93 -12.55
CA ASP A 162 -9.15 23.17 -12.01
C ASP A 162 -9.27 22.78 -10.53
N LYS A 163 -8.40 21.87 -10.06
CA LYS A 163 -8.26 21.52 -8.63
C LYS A 163 -7.28 22.40 -7.87
N GLU A 164 -6.87 23.53 -8.45
CA GLU A 164 -5.91 24.50 -7.90
C GLU A 164 -4.52 23.89 -7.63
N LEU A 165 -4.18 22.77 -8.29
CA LEU A 165 -2.88 22.13 -8.18
C LEU A 165 -1.95 22.66 -9.26
N ASN A 166 -1.29 23.77 -8.99
CA ASN A 166 -0.44 24.43 -9.97
C ASN A 166 0.97 23.82 -10.04
N LEU A 167 1.54 23.72 -11.26
CA LEU A 167 2.96 23.45 -11.47
C LEU A 167 3.77 24.74 -11.25
N ARG A 168 5.01 24.60 -10.79
CA ARG A 168 5.88 25.76 -10.52
C ARG A 168 6.38 26.43 -11.80
N THR A 169 6.50 25.64 -12.86
CA THR A 169 7.00 26.04 -14.17
C THR A 169 5.88 25.75 -15.16
N ASP A 170 5.57 26.72 -16.00
CA ASP A 170 4.55 26.53 -17.03
C ASP A 170 5.10 25.61 -18.14
N VAL A 171 4.22 24.84 -18.77
CA VAL A 171 4.62 23.92 -19.85
C VAL A 171 5.26 24.69 -21.00
N TYR A 172 4.77 25.90 -21.28
CA TYR A 172 5.31 26.79 -22.29
C TYR A 172 6.74 27.24 -21.98
N GLU A 173 7.10 27.47 -20.71
CA GLU A 173 8.47 27.85 -20.34
C GLU A 173 9.47 26.72 -20.60
N ILE A 174 9.04 25.46 -20.46
CA ILE A 174 9.87 24.28 -20.77
C ILE A 174 10.06 24.14 -22.28
N LEU A 175 8.99 24.33 -23.06
CA LEU A 175 9.04 24.24 -24.53
C LEU A 175 9.88 25.36 -25.18
N LEU A 176 10.12 26.47 -24.47
CA LEU A 176 10.97 27.57 -24.92
C LEU A 176 12.46 27.37 -24.58
N GLN A 177 12.81 26.34 -23.82
CA GLN A 177 14.20 26.03 -23.44
C GLN A 177 14.87 24.97 -24.36
N ASP A 178 14.09 24.34 -25.25
CA ASP A 178 14.56 23.46 -26.32
C ASP A 178 14.59 24.21 -27.67
#